data_AF-B7C930-F1
#
_entry.id   AF-B7C930-F1
#
_cell.length_a   1.000
_cell.length_b   1.000
_cell.length_c   1.000
_cell.angle_alpha   90.00
_cell.angle_beta   90.00
_cell.angle_gamma   90.00
#
_symmetry.space_group_name_H-M   'P 1'
#
loop_
_entity.id
_entity.type
_entity.pdbx_description
1 polymer ?
#
loop_
_entity_poly.entity_id
_entity_poly.type
_entity_poly.pdbx_seq_one_letter_code
_entity_poly.pdbx_strand_id
1 'polypeptide(L)'
;GHYMPDLSLLEPLSKELDITLNELLAGEEIIKEEAMEYSEQNLIQTIDYTDKKIKNEHKKISLFIIGIGILISLCAFTVFPSESSWGSIYSMIGLFLFVVGIFRELKIASLLKKGLISTILFILLLSIFFIFDYASVSQFKQPPIYRLTTTTVFSDDGNKMIEYQNPFYNVFRINADTPNEYYLIDNKKQYTIDTVPTSPFNVDKSSFEQLKKYKSKYIGDNSNTSHLLNALPLSEYGYVFEIDSENYGLTINYNCTDWYNNENLYIHKALVYNSVSLFKLIDNLEYITFNFSGSSYTMTREHCPLNKNIEQKINDNEFVSDRMKLFETN
;
A
#
# COMPACT_ATOMS: atom_id res chain seq x y z
N GLY A 1 -23.04 -40.84 32.75
CA GLY A 1 -24.27 -40.01 32.80
C GLY A 1 -23.85 -38.57 33.06
N HIS A 2 -24.37 -37.62 32.28
CA HIS A 2 -23.97 -36.19 32.37
C HIS A 2 -25.02 -35.29 33.04
N TYR A 3 -26.04 -35.87 33.67
CA TYR A 3 -27.08 -35.12 34.36
C TYR A 3 -27.18 -35.60 35.80
N MET A 4 -26.66 -34.78 36.70
CA MET A 4 -27.03 -34.84 38.11
C MET A 4 -28.45 -34.24 38.21
N PRO A 5 -29.42 -34.92 38.83
CA PRO A 5 -30.73 -34.33 39.10
C PRO A 5 -30.55 -33.06 39.94
N ASP A 6 -31.46 -32.10 39.78
CA ASP A 6 -31.44 -30.88 40.59
C ASP A 6 -31.41 -31.25 42.08
N LEU A 7 -30.50 -30.65 42.85
CA LEU A 7 -30.28 -30.97 44.27
C LEU A 7 -31.57 -30.77 45.09
N SER A 8 -32.42 -29.84 44.65
CA SER A 8 -33.75 -29.59 45.21
C SER A 8 -34.67 -30.82 45.17
N LEU A 9 -34.48 -31.71 44.18
CA LEU A 9 -35.28 -32.93 44.02
C LEU A 9 -34.84 -34.06 44.95
N LEU A 10 -33.65 -33.95 45.54
CA LEU A 10 -33.11 -34.92 46.49
C LEU A 10 -33.46 -34.57 47.94
N GLU A 11 -33.87 -33.33 48.23
CA GLU A 11 -34.29 -32.90 49.58
C GLU A 11 -35.45 -33.71 50.18
N PRO A 12 -36.52 -34.09 49.42
CA PRO A 12 -37.58 -34.94 49.97
C PRO A 12 -37.07 -36.33 50.33
N LEU A 13 -36.14 -36.87 49.54
CA LEU A 13 -35.57 -38.20 49.76
C LEU A 13 -34.64 -38.22 50.98
N SER A 14 -33.82 -37.19 51.17
CA SER A 14 -32.95 -37.08 52.34
C SER A 14 -33.77 -36.95 53.64
N LYS A 15 -34.88 -36.20 53.59
CA LYS A 15 -35.83 -36.07 54.73
C LYS A 15 -36.51 -37.39 55.08
N GLU A 16 -36.92 -38.18 54.09
CA GLU A 16 -37.58 -39.48 54.31
C GLU A 16 -36.59 -40.53 54.86
N LEU A 17 -35.31 -40.45 54.48
CA LEU A 17 -34.25 -41.35 54.95
C LEU A 17 -33.60 -40.90 56.27
N ASP A 18 -34.02 -39.76 56.85
CA ASP A 18 -33.45 -39.13 58.05
C ASP A 18 -31.92 -38.91 57.96
N ILE A 19 -31.42 -38.60 56.77
CA ILE A 19 -30.00 -38.29 56.49
C ILE A 19 -29.85 -36.88 55.91
N THR A 20 -28.66 -36.31 56.01
CA THR A 20 -28.33 -35.02 55.39
C THR A 20 -28.15 -35.15 53.88
N LEU A 21 -28.38 -34.06 53.14
CA LEU A 21 -28.15 -34.02 51.69
C LEU A 21 -26.68 -34.35 51.34
N ASN A 22 -25.74 -33.94 52.20
CA ASN A 22 -24.32 -34.24 52.02
C ASN A 22 -24.01 -35.73 52.19
N GLU A 23 -24.61 -36.41 53.17
CA GLU A 23 -24.49 -37.88 53.35
C GLU A 23 -25.10 -38.63 52.16
N LEU A 24 -26.26 -38.18 51.67
CA LEU A 24 -26.90 -38.75 50.48
C LEU A 24 -26.03 -38.60 49.22
N LEU A 25 -25.30 -37.49 49.08
CA LEU A 25 -24.39 -37.25 47.95
C LEU A 25 -23.04 -37.95 48.10
N ALA A 26 -22.55 -38.13 49.33
CA ALA A 26 -21.31 -38.83 49.65
C ALA A 26 -21.46 -40.35 49.51
N GLY A 27 -22.65 -40.88 49.82
CA GLY A 27 -22.92 -42.33 49.85
C GLY A 27 -22.41 -43.02 51.11
N GLU A 28 -22.03 -42.25 52.14
CA GLU A 28 -21.54 -42.72 53.43
C GLU A 28 -22.08 -41.81 54.57
N GLU A 29 -22.15 -42.37 55.79
CA GLU A 29 -22.57 -41.63 57.00
C GLU A 29 -21.43 -40.70 57.44
N ILE A 30 -21.73 -39.42 57.67
CA ILE A 30 -20.73 -38.41 58.02
C ILE A 30 -20.74 -38.23 59.54
N ILE A 31 -19.63 -38.58 60.19
CA ILE A 31 -19.50 -38.46 61.64
C ILE A 31 -19.62 -36.99 62.06
N LYS A 32 -20.35 -36.69 63.14
CA LYS A 32 -20.61 -35.31 63.62
C LYS A 32 -19.36 -34.45 63.80
N GLU A 33 -18.23 -35.07 64.13
CA GLU A 33 -16.93 -34.41 64.31
C GLU A 33 -16.27 -34.01 62.97
N GLU A 34 -16.57 -34.73 61.88
CA GLU A 34 -16.03 -34.52 60.53
C GLU A 34 -16.99 -33.74 59.62
N ALA A 35 -18.26 -33.60 60.01
CA ALA A 35 -19.29 -32.90 59.25
C ALA A 35 -18.94 -31.44 58.90
N MET A 36 -18.26 -30.74 59.82
CA MET A 36 -17.80 -29.37 59.58
C MET A 36 -16.67 -29.32 58.55
N GLU A 37 -15.71 -30.25 58.63
CA GLU A 37 -14.58 -30.34 57.70
C GLU A 37 -15.05 -30.72 56.29
N TYR A 38 -15.98 -31.66 56.17
CA TYR A 38 -16.58 -32.04 54.88
C TYR A 38 -17.33 -30.86 54.23
N SER A 39 -18.05 -30.07 55.03
CA SER A 39 -18.71 -28.86 54.56
C SER A 39 -17.70 -27.81 54.05
N GLU A 40 -16.59 -27.60 54.76
CA GLU A 40 -15.52 -26.70 54.31
C GLU A 40 -14.87 -27.18 53.00
N GLN A 41 -14.60 -28.47 52.88
CA GLN A 41 -14.05 -29.06 51.65
C GLN A 41 -15.01 -28.88 50.46
N ASN A 42 -16.31 -29.14 50.64
CA ASN A 42 -17.31 -28.92 49.58
C ASN A 42 -17.42 -27.46 49.16
N LEU A 43 -17.31 -26.52 50.10
CA LEU A 43 -17.27 -25.09 49.80
C LEU A 43 -16.03 -24.74 48.98
N ILE A 44 -14.85 -25.21 49.36
CA ILE A 44 -13.60 -24.99 48.63
C ILE A 44 -13.71 -25.55 47.20
N GLN A 45 -14.18 -26.79 47.04
CA GLN A 45 -14.36 -27.40 45.73
C GLN A 45 -15.36 -26.63 44.86
N THR A 46 -16.45 -26.15 45.46
CA THR A 46 -17.46 -25.35 44.76
C THR A 46 -16.87 -24.00 44.30
N ILE A 47 -16.07 -23.34 45.15
CA ILE A 47 -15.37 -22.11 44.82
C ILE A 47 -14.36 -22.34 43.69
N ASP A 48 -13.53 -23.38 43.78
CA ASP A 48 -12.53 -23.72 42.75
C ASP A 48 -13.17 -24.07 41.41
N TYR A 49 -14.25 -24.86 41.42
CA TYR A 49 -15.03 -25.16 40.23
C TYR A 49 -15.60 -23.90 39.60
N THR A 50 -16.14 -22.99 40.43
CA THR A 50 -16.75 -21.74 40.00
C THR A 50 -15.71 -20.79 39.42
N ASP A 51 -14.56 -20.62 40.09
CA ASP A 51 -13.45 -19.81 39.58
C ASP A 51 -12.93 -20.35 38.25
N LYS A 52 -12.74 -21.67 38.15
CA LYS A 52 -12.34 -22.33 36.89
C LYS A 52 -13.36 -22.11 35.77
N LYS A 53 -14.65 -22.21 36.08
CA LYS A 53 -15.74 -21.98 35.11
C LYS A 53 -15.78 -20.53 34.65
N ILE A 54 -15.74 -19.58 35.58
CA ILE A 54 -15.72 -18.13 35.30
C ILE A 54 -14.51 -17.76 34.44
N LYS A 55 -13.33 -18.26 34.81
CA LYS A 55 -12.09 -18.05 34.05
C LYS A 55 -12.17 -18.60 32.63
N ASN A 56 -12.82 -19.76 32.45
CA ASN A 56 -13.03 -20.35 31.13
C ASN A 56 -13.98 -19.49 30.26
N GLU A 57 -15.06 -18.97 30.83
CA GLU A 57 -15.98 -18.07 30.11
C GLU A 57 -15.31 -16.73 29.76
N HIS A 58 -14.56 -16.12 30.68
CA HIS A 58 -13.78 -14.92 30.39
C HIS A 58 -12.77 -15.13 29.26
N LYS A 59 -12.12 -16.30 29.22
CA LYS A 59 -11.20 -16.68 28.15
C LYS A 59 -11.88 -16.81 26.79
N LYS A 60 -13.08 -17.40 26.73
CA LYS A 60 -13.87 -17.46 25.48
C LYS A 60 -14.21 -16.06 24.97
N ILE A 61 -14.65 -15.16 25.86
CA ILE A 61 -14.95 -13.77 25.51
C ILE A 61 -13.68 -13.07 24.99
N SER A 62 -12.54 -13.30 25.63
CA SER A 62 -11.29 -12.71 25.18
C SER A 62 -10.87 -13.20 23.79
N LEU A 63 -10.96 -14.51 23.53
CA LEU A 63 -10.68 -15.09 22.22
C LEU A 63 -11.60 -14.52 21.13
N PHE A 64 -12.87 -14.30 21.45
CA PHE A 64 -13.83 -13.67 20.53
C PHE A 64 -13.44 -12.23 20.19
N ILE A 65 -13.04 -11.42 21.17
CA ILE A 65 -12.56 -10.04 20.96
C ILE A 65 -11.30 -10.03 20.09
N ILE A 66 -10.35 -10.94 20.35
CA ILE A 66 -9.14 -11.11 19.53
C ILE A 66 -9.53 -11.42 18.08
N GLY A 67 -10.43 -12.38 17.87
CA GLY A 67 -10.91 -12.76 16.54
C GLY A 67 -11.56 -11.60 15.78
N ILE A 68 -12.42 -10.83 16.45
CA ILE A 68 -13.02 -9.62 15.87
C ILE A 68 -11.95 -8.57 15.55
N GLY A 69 -10.99 -8.35 16.45
CA GLY A 69 -9.90 -7.39 16.23
C GLY A 69 -9.10 -7.73 14.97
N ILE A 70 -8.72 -9.01 14.82
CA ILE A 70 -8.02 -9.51 13.62
C ILE A 70 -8.87 -9.32 12.37
N LEU A 71 -10.14 -9.71 12.41
CA LEU A 71 -11.05 -9.59 11.27
C LEU A 71 -11.20 -8.13 10.82
N ILE A 72 -11.45 -7.20 11.75
CA ILE A 72 -11.58 -5.77 11.46
C ILE A 72 -10.28 -5.23 10.86
N SER A 73 -9.11 -5.59 11.42
CA SER A 73 -7.82 -5.19 10.85
C SER A 73 -7.62 -5.73 9.43
N LEU A 74 -7.99 -6.98 9.14
CA LEU A 74 -7.89 -7.54 7.78
C LEU A 74 -8.84 -6.84 6.80
N CYS A 75 -10.06 -6.54 7.21
CA CYS A 75 -11.01 -5.79 6.39
C CYS A 75 -10.52 -4.36 6.12
N ALA A 76 -9.84 -3.74 7.10
CA ALA A 76 -9.31 -2.39 6.96
C ALA A 76 -8.33 -2.24 5.78
N PHE A 77 -7.50 -3.26 5.53
CA PHE A 77 -6.52 -3.28 4.44
C PHE A 77 -7.07 -3.80 3.11
N THR A 78 -8.15 -4.60 3.12
CA THR A 78 -8.63 -5.30 1.91
C THR A 78 -9.93 -4.74 1.33
N VAL A 79 -10.80 -4.14 2.16
CA VAL A 79 -12.15 -3.71 1.74
C VAL A 79 -12.20 -2.23 1.38
N PHE A 80 -11.48 -1.39 2.12
CA PHE A 80 -11.55 0.05 1.91
C PHE A 80 -10.51 0.50 0.88
N PRO A 81 -10.87 1.41 -0.06
CA PRO A 81 -9.89 2.06 -0.91
C PRO A 81 -8.82 2.74 -0.06
N SER A 82 -7.56 2.70 -0.49
CA SER A 82 -6.42 3.31 0.23
C SER A 82 -6.55 4.84 0.35
N GLU A 83 -7.29 5.49 -0.56
CA GLU A 83 -7.67 6.89 -0.46
C GLU A 83 -8.67 7.18 0.65
N SER A 84 -9.33 6.18 1.22
CA SER A 84 -10.29 6.37 2.30
C SER A 84 -9.59 6.39 3.65
N SER A 85 -9.88 7.41 4.48
CA SER A 85 -9.38 7.45 5.86
C SER A 85 -9.92 6.29 6.71
N TRP A 86 -11.03 5.66 6.30
CA TRP A 86 -11.64 4.54 7.01
C TRP A 86 -10.70 3.35 7.18
N GLY A 87 -9.80 3.09 6.21
CA GLY A 87 -8.80 2.03 6.35
C GLY A 87 -7.94 2.21 7.60
N SER A 88 -7.40 3.42 7.81
CA SER A 88 -6.58 3.74 9.00
C SER A 88 -7.36 3.71 10.32
N ILE A 89 -8.64 4.10 10.29
CA ILE A 89 -9.49 4.14 11.48
C ILE A 89 -9.84 2.72 11.92
N TYR A 90 -10.33 1.89 10.99
CA TYR A 90 -10.70 0.51 11.32
C TYR A 90 -9.49 -0.34 11.67
N SER A 91 -8.33 -0.14 11.03
CA SER A 91 -7.12 -0.86 11.42
C SER A 91 -6.72 -0.55 12.86
N MET A 92 -6.86 0.72 13.29
CA MET A 92 -6.60 1.16 14.66
C MET A 92 -7.60 0.56 15.67
N ILE A 93 -8.89 0.53 15.32
CA ILE A 93 -9.93 -0.10 16.16
C ILE A 93 -9.66 -1.60 16.29
N GLY A 94 -9.35 -2.29 15.18
CA GLY A 94 -9.04 -3.72 15.19
C GLY A 94 -7.80 -4.04 16.03
N LEU A 95 -6.74 -3.22 15.90
CA LEU A 95 -5.54 -3.34 16.71
C LEU A 95 -5.82 -3.12 18.20
N PHE A 96 -6.62 -2.10 18.54
CA PHE A 96 -7.01 -1.83 19.92
C PHE A 96 -7.78 -3.02 20.52
N LEU A 97 -8.77 -3.57 19.81
CA LEU A 97 -9.52 -4.74 20.26
C LEU A 97 -8.61 -5.95 20.46
N PHE A 98 -7.71 -6.21 19.51
CA PHE A 98 -6.73 -7.29 19.62
C PHE A 98 -5.89 -7.16 20.90
N VAL A 99 -5.33 -5.97 21.14
CA VAL A 99 -4.50 -5.70 22.33
C VAL A 99 -5.31 -5.79 23.62
N VAL A 100 -6.56 -5.31 23.65
CA VAL A 100 -7.46 -5.46 24.81
C VAL A 100 -7.76 -6.93 25.10
N GLY A 101 -7.98 -7.75 24.07
CA GLY A 101 -8.14 -9.19 24.22
C GLY A 101 -6.90 -9.85 24.84
N ILE A 102 -5.71 -9.58 24.28
CA ILE A 102 -4.45 -10.09 24.84
C ILE A 102 -4.24 -9.59 26.28
N PHE A 103 -4.48 -8.30 26.54
CA PHE A 103 -4.40 -7.72 27.88
C PHE A 103 -5.26 -8.54 28.84
N ARG A 104 -6.52 -8.83 28.53
CA ARG A 104 -7.38 -9.63 29.42
C ARG A 104 -6.79 -11.00 29.79
N GLU A 105 -6.10 -11.68 28.86
CA GLU A 105 -5.51 -13.01 29.08
C GLU A 105 -4.15 -13.01 29.82
N LEU A 106 -3.46 -11.87 29.92
CA LEU A 106 -2.16 -11.81 30.57
C LEU A 106 -2.28 -12.15 32.08
N LYS A 107 -1.60 -13.23 32.48
CA LYS A 107 -1.51 -13.74 33.87
C LYS A 107 -0.51 -12.95 34.72
N ILE A 108 -0.66 -11.64 34.78
CA ILE A 108 0.23 -10.73 35.51
C ILE A 108 -0.60 -9.99 36.56
N ALA A 109 -0.23 -10.11 37.84
CA ALA A 109 -0.96 -9.51 38.95
C ALA A 109 -0.87 -7.97 38.96
N SER A 110 0.29 -7.41 38.58
CA SER A 110 0.48 -5.96 38.52
C SER A 110 -0.14 -5.36 37.26
N LEU A 111 -1.16 -4.51 37.45
CA LEU A 111 -1.82 -3.77 36.36
C LEU A 111 -0.85 -2.89 35.57
N LEU A 112 0.13 -2.27 36.23
CA LEU A 112 1.13 -1.43 35.57
C LEU A 112 2.02 -2.25 34.62
N LYS A 113 2.57 -3.38 35.08
CA LYS A 113 3.41 -4.26 34.25
C LYS A 113 2.62 -4.81 33.06
N LYS A 114 1.37 -5.20 33.32
CA LYS A 114 0.44 -5.72 32.32
C LYS A 114 0.11 -4.68 31.25
N GLY A 115 -0.12 -3.43 31.67
CA GLY A 115 -0.31 -2.28 30.78
C GLY A 115 0.93 -2.04 29.92
N LEU A 116 2.12 -1.98 30.52
CA LEU A 116 3.38 -1.73 29.82
C LEU A 116 3.66 -2.78 28.73
N ILE A 117 3.46 -4.06 29.02
CA ILE A 117 3.61 -5.15 28.02
C ILE A 117 2.62 -4.96 26.87
N SER A 118 1.38 -4.57 27.17
CA SER A 118 0.34 -4.39 26.15
C SER A 118 0.60 -3.15 25.29
N THR A 119 1.14 -2.08 25.88
CA THR A 119 1.61 -0.90 25.12
C THR A 119 2.77 -1.25 24.20
N ILE A 120 3.74 -2.04 24.67
CA ILE A 120 4.84 -2.52 23.81
C ILE A 120 4.29 -3.36 22.65
N LEU A 121 3.36 -4.28 22.92
CA LEU A 121 2.72 -5.09 21.88
C LEU A 121 1.98 -4.22 20.85
N PHE A 122 1.24 -3.21 21.33
CA PHE A 122 0.55 -2.27 20.46
C PHE A 122 1.51 -1.53 19.53
N ILE A 123 2.62 -1.00 20.05
CA ILE A 123 3.64 -0.29 19.26
C ILE A 123 4.27 -1.22 18.23
N LEU A 124 4.60 -2.46 18.62
CA LEU A 124 5.19 -3.45 17.72
C LEU A 124 4.26 -3.79 16.56
N LEU A 125 2.98 -4.04 16.84
CA LEU A 125 1.98 -4.35 15.82
C LEU A 125 1.67 -3.13 14.93
N LEU A 126 1.59 -1.94 15.51
CA LEU A 126 1.42 -0.70 14.74
C LEU A 126 2.60 -0.48 13.78
N SER A 127 3.82 -0.78 14.23
CA SER A 127 5.02 -0.72 13.38
C SER A 127 4.92 -1.69 12.20
N ILE A 128 4.42 -2.91 12.42
CA ILE A 128 4.14 -3.89 11.35
C ILE A 128 3.12 -3.33 10.35
N PHE A 129 2.05 -2.66 10.82
CA PHE A 129 1.07 -2.02 9.94
C PHE A 129 1.67 -0.93 9.07
N PHE A 130 2.55 -0.07 9.61
CA PHE A 130 3.27 0.92 8.82
C PHE A 130 4.22 0.29 7.79
N ILE A 131 4.87 -0.84 8.13
CA ILE A 131 5.71 -1.57 7.17
C ILE A 131 4.86 -2.13 6.02
N PHE A 132 3.70 -2.72 6.31
CA PHE A 132 2.78 -3.19 5.26
C PHE A 132 2.22 -2.04 4.41
N ASP A 133 1.92 -0.90 5.01
CA ASP A 133 1.49 0.30 4.29
C ASP A 133 2.59 0.79 3.33
N TYR A 134 3.84 0.90 3.80
CA TYR A 134 4.96 1.30 2.93
C TYR A 134 5.24 0.29 1.80
N ALA A 135 5.18 -1.02 2.10
CA ALA A 135 5.28 -2.05 1.08
C ALA A 135 4.17 -1.91 0.03
N SER A 136 2.96 -1.55 0.48
CA SER A 136 1.82 -1.34 -0.39
C SER A 136 2.00 -0.13 -1.32
N VAL A 137 2.48 0.99 -0.80
CA VAL A 137 2.81 2.18 -1.60
C VAL A 137 3.90 1.87 -2.63
N SER A 138 4.96 1.20 -2.21
CA SER A 138 6.14 0.96 -3.06
C SER A 138 5.91 -0.10 -4.15
N GLN A 139 5.16 -1.16 -3.86
CA GLN A 139 4.95 -2.27 -4.80
C GLN A 139 3.65 -2.14 -5.62
N PHE A 140 2.57 -1.71 -5.00
CA PHE A 140 1.24 -1.66 -5.64
C PHE A 140 0.85 -0.25 -6.11
N LYS A 141 1.72 0.75 -5.93
CA LYS A 141 1.53 2.12 -6.45
C LYS A 141 0.17 2.70 -6.03
N GLN A 142 -0.09 2.63 -4.73
CA GLN A 142 -1.31 3.17 -4.13
C GLN A 142 -0.99 4.17 -3.02
N PRO A 143 -1.94 5.06 -2.64
CA PRO A 143 -1.74 6.01 -1.57
C PRO A 143 -1.48 5.32 -0.22
N PRO A 144 -0.70 5.96 0.68
CA PRO A 144 -0.55 5.45 2.04
C PRO A 144 -1.89 5.51 2.79
N ILE A 145 -2.21 4.43 3.47
CA ILE A 145 -3.38 4.32 4.37
C ILE A 145 -3.17 5.23 5.57
N TYR A 146 -1.97 5.21 6.18
CA TYR A 146 -1.66 6.05 7.32
C TYR A 146 -1.08 7.39 6.85
N ARG A 147 -1.93 8.41 6.77
CA ARG A 147 -1.53 9.77 6.39
C ARG A 147 -2.12 10.80 7.33
N LEU A 148 -1.38 11.89 7.52
CA LEU A 148 -1.75 13.03 8.35
C LEU A 148 -2.61 14.01 7.57
N THR A 149 -2.20 14.31 6.34
CA THR A 149 -2.88 15.27 5.47
C THR A 149 -2.88 14.79 4.03
N THR A 150 -3.83 15.30 3.26
CA THR A 150 -3.92 15.12 1.82
C THR A 150 -4.12 16.49 1.20
N THR A 151 -3.18 16.89 0.35
CA THR A 151 -3.21 18.18 -0.35
C THR A 151 -3.36 17.91 -1.83
N THR A 152 -4.35 18.53 -2.48
CA THR A 152 -4.56 18.42 -3.92
C THR A 152 -4.29 19.77 -4.55
N VAL A 153 -3.43 19.79 -5.57
CA VAL A 153 -3.12 20.98 -6.36
C VAL A 153 -3.27 20.64 -7.84
N PHE A 154 -3.74 21.61 -8.61
CA PHE A 154 -3.73 21.54 -10.07
C PHE A 154 -2.54 22.35 -10.56
N SER A 155 -1.67 21.70 -11.33
CA SER A 155 -0.52 22.37 -11.94
C SER A 155 -1.00 23.34 -13.01
N ASP A 156 -0.18 24.33 -13.36
CA ASP A 156 -0.47 25.28 -14.45
C ASP A 156 -0.76 24.56 -15.78
N ASP A 157 -0.16 23.37 -15.97
CA ASP A 157 -0.37 22.51 -17.12
C ASP A 157 -1.70 21.71 -17.08
N GLY A 158 -2.59 21.98 -16.12
CA GLY A 158 -3.88 21.29 -15.94
C GLY A 158 -3.79 19.94 -15.22
N ASN A 159 -2.58 19.42 -15.00
CA ASN A 159 -2.36 18.13 -14.35
C ASN A 159 -2.67 18.18 -12.85
N LYS A 160 -3.48 17.22 -12.39
CA LYS A 160 -3.79 17.04 -10.98
C LYS A 160 -2.63 16.37 -10.25
N MET A 161 -2.23 16.94 -9.11
CA MET A 161 -1.24 16.36 -8.22
C MET A 161 -1.82 16.24 -6.81
N ILE A 162 -1.50 15.12 -6.14
CA ILE A 162 -1.92 14.87 -4.77
C ILE A 162 -0.69 14.54 -3.92
N GLU A 163 -0.49 15.29 -2.84
CA GLU A 163 0.49 14.99 -1.79
C GLU A 163 -0.21 14.26 -0.64
N TYR A 164 0.35 13.12 -0.25
CA TYR A 164 -0.02 12.38 0.95
C TYR A 164 1.13 12.47 1.96
N GLN A 165 0.91 13.19 3.06
CA GLN A 165 1.92 13.33 4.11
C GLN A 165 1.78 12.19 5.11
N ASN A 166 2.77 11.29 5.14
CA ASN A 166 2.88 10.24 6.15
C ASN A 166 3.89 10.66 7.23
N PRO A 167 3.79 10.15 8.47
CA PRO A 167 4.76 10.47 9.53
C PRO A 167 6.22 10.24 9.13
N PHE A 168 6.51 9.21 8.33
CA PHE A 168 7.86 8.77 7.99
C PHE A 168 8.34 9.21 6.60
N TYR A 169 7.42 9.38 5.64
CA TYR A 169 7.72 9.75 4.26
C TYR A 169 6.59 10.60 3.67
N ASN A 170 6.83 11.21 2.52
CA ASN A 170 5.77 11.82 1.71
C ASN A 170 5.58 11.02 0.42
N VAL A 171 4.36 11.01 -0.09
CA VAL A 171 4.04 10.39 -1.39
C VAL A 171 3.37 11.42 -2.27
N PHE A 172 3.87 11.56 -3.49
CA PHE A 172 3.27 12.41 -4.50
C PHE A 172 2.67 11.54 -5.60
N ARG A 173 1.36 11.66 -5.81
CA ARG A 173 0.66 11.10 -6.96
C ARG A 173 0.57 12.19 -8.02
N ILE A 174 1.31 12.00 -9.10
CA ILE A 174 1.52 13.01 -10.16
C ILE A 174 0.72 12.59 -11.39
N ASN A 175 0.15 13.55 -12.11
CA ASN A 175 -0.78 13.36 -13.23
C ASN A 175 -1.97 12.46 -12.84
N ALA A 176 -2.51 12.69 -11.64
CA ALA A 176 -3.56 11.87 -11.05
C ALA A 176 -4.79 11.80 -11.97
N ASP A 177 -5.38 10.62 -12.06
CA ASP A 177 -6.56 10.30 -12.87
C ASP A 177 -6.31 10.38 -14.39
N THR A 178 -5.04 10.26 -14.82
CA THR A 178 -4.64 10.18 -16.23
C THR A 178 -3.87 8.89 -16.54
N PRO A 179 -3.75 8.46 -17.81
CA PRO A 179 -2.89 7.33 -18.18
C PRO A 179 -1.40 7.52 -17.83
N ASN A 180 -0.97 8.77 -17.62
CA ASN A 180 0.40 9.12 -17.28
C ASN A 180 0.65 9.23 -15.76
N GLU A 181 -0.27 8.70 -14.95
CA GLU A 181 -0.16 8.72 -13.50
C GLU A 181 1.04 7.89 -13.00
N TYR A 182 1.75 8.43 -12.00
CA TYR A 182 2.78 7.70 -11.26
C TYR A 182 2.93 8.23 -9.83
N TYR A 183 3.64 7.43 -9.01
CA TYR A 183 3.88 7.72 -7.61
C TYR A 183 5.37 7.96 -7.35
N LEU A 184 5.68 9.11 -6.73
CA LEU A 184 7.01 9.45 -6.23
C LEU A 184 7.01 9.37 -4.70
N ILE A 185 7.90 8.53 -4.15
CA ILE A 185 8.07 8.35 -2.70
C ILE A 185 9.26 9.17 -2.23
N ASP A 186 9.00 10.15 -1.37
CA ASP A 186 10.02 10.97 -0.74
C ASP A 186 10.27 10.53 0.71
N ASN A 187 11.21 9.59 0.86
CA ASN A 187 11.66 9.09 2.16
C ASN A 187 12.43 10.12 2.99
N LYS A 188 12.94 11.20 2.37
CA LYS A 188 13.71 12.25 3.05
C LYS A 188 12.84 13.43 3.47
N LYS A 189 11.60 13.50 2.99
CA LYS A 189 10.67 14.62 3.21
C LYS A 189 11.31 15.96 2.83
N GLN A 190 12.07 15.95 1.74
CA GLN A 190 12.81 17.10 1.22
C GLN A 190 11.99 17.92 0.22
N TYR A 191 10.90 17.35 -0.32
CA TYR A 191 10.02 18.01 -1.26
C TYR A 191 8.69 18.42 -0.61
N THR A 192 8.13 19.48 -1.16
CA THR A 192 6.74 19.91 -1.00
C THR A 192 6.02 19.74 -2.32
N ILE A 193 4.69 19.88 -2.32
CA ILE A 193 3.89 19.79 -3.56
C ILE A 193 4.34 20.79 -4.64
N ASP A 194 4.89 21.94 -4.26
CA ASP A 194 5.38 22.96 -5.21
C ASP A 194 6.82 22.71 -5.70
N THR A 195 7.61 21.93 -4.95
CA THR A 195 9.05 21.74 -5.20
C THR A 195 9.39 20.34 -5.72
N VAL A 196 8.47 19.39 -5.63
CA VAL A 196 8.66 18.03 -6.14
C VAL A 196 8.95 18.06 -7.65
N PRO A 197 9.97 17.32 -8.12
CA PRO A 197 10.22 17.21 -9.56
C PRO A 197 9.08 16.45 -10.22
N THR A 198 8.55 17.01 -11.30
CA THR A 198 7.47 16.43 -12.09
C THR A 198 7.90 16.15 -13.52
N SER A 199 7.20 15.22 -14.14
CA SER A 199 7.24 14.88 -15.55
C SER A 199 5.80 14.73 -16.04
N PRO A 200 5.46 15.22 -17.25
CA PRO A 200 4.16 14.97 -17.88
C PRO A 200 3.99 13.51 -18.31
N PHE A 201 5.07 12.72 -18.30
CA PHE A 201 5.08 11.32 -18.73
C PHE A 201 5.11 10.38 -17.54
N ASN A 202 4.58 9.17 -17.75
CA ASN A 202 4.68 8.09 -16.78
C ASN A 202 6.14 7.66 -16.59
N VAL A 203 6.77 8.10 -15.50
CA VAL A 203 8.18 7.77 -15.19
C VAL A 203 8.36 6.31 -14.76
N ASP A 204 7.32 5.65 -14.25
CA ASP A 204 7.37 4.22 -13.95
C ASP A 204 7.51 3.37 -15.22
N LYS A 205 7.11 3.92 -16.37
CA LYS A 205 7.29 3.31 -17.70
C LYS A 205 8.55 3.83 -18.42
N SER A 206 8.74 5.14 -18.42
CA SER A 206 9.65 5.83 -19.33
C SER A 206 10.93 6.37 -18.70
N SER A 207 11.11 6.31 -17.37
CA SER A 207 12.38 6.75 -16.76
C SER A 207 13.59 6.04 -17.36
N PHE A 208 14.71 6.73 -17.45
CA PHE A 208 16.00 6.22 -17.89
C PHE A 208 16.43 4.98 -17.10
N GLU A 209 16.12 4.90 -15.81
CA GLU A 209 16.33 3.68 -15.02
C GLU A 209 15.55 2.47 -15.56
N GLN A 210 14.34 2.67 -16.09
CA GLN A 210 13.55 1.64 -16.76
C GLN A 210 14.02 1.38 -18.19
N LEU A 211 14.42 2.43 -18.90
CA LEU A 211 14.81 2.35 -20.30
C LEU A 211 16.22 1.81 -20.51
N LYS A 212 17.12 1.89 -19.51
CA LYS A 212 18.53 1.44 -19.62
C LYS A 212 18.69 -0.01 -20.09
N LYS A 213 17.69 -0.86 -19.82
CA LYS A 213 17.66 -2.26 -20.25
C LYS A 213 17.60 -2.41 -21.77
N TYR A 214 17.13 -1.39 -22.49
CA TYR A 214 17.07 -1.35 -23.95
C TYR A 214 18.32 -0.75 -24.58
N LYS A 215 19.38 -0.49 -23.79
CA LYS A 215 20.62 0.04 -24.34
C LYS A 215 21.20 -0.91 -25.39
N SER A 216 21.44 -0.40 -26.59
CA SER A 216 22.02 -1.11 -27.71
C SER A 216 23.15 -0.30 -28.34
N LYS A 217 24.15 -1.00 -28.86
CA LYS A 217 25.21 -0.39 -29.66
C LYS A 217 24.74 -0.02 -31.07
N TYR A 218 23.70 -0.70 -31.56
CA TYR A 218 23.27 -0.65 -32.96
C TYR A 218 21.76 -0.48 -33.10
N ILE A 219 21.31 0.40 -34.01
CA ILE A 219 19.90 0.61 -34.35
C ILE A 219 19.23 -0.61 -35.01
N GLY A 220 20.01 -1.49 -35.65
CA GLY A 220 19.51 -2.68 -36.37
C GLY A 220 18.86 -3.77 -35.51
N ASP A 221 18.77 -3.60 -34.19
CA ASP A 221 17.97 -4.48 -33.32
C ASP A 221 16.50 -4.03 -33.35
N ASN A 222 15.76 -4.51 -34.34
CA ASN A 222 14.36 -4.14 -34.55
C ASN A 222 13.48 -4.47 -33.35
N SER A 223 13.69 -5.64 -32.72
CA SER A 223 12.89 -6.09 -31.58
C SER A 223 13.14 -5.19 -30.37
N ASN A 224 14.40 -4.95 -30.02
CA ASN A 224 14.75 -4.06 -28.90
C ASN A 224 14.29 -2.62 -29.15
N THR A 225 14.46 -2.10 -30.37
CA THR A 225 13.99 -0.75 -30.77
C THR A 225 12.48 -0.64 -30.65
N SER A 226 11.72 -1.64 -31.11
CA SER A 226 10.27 -1.68 -30.94
C SER A 226 9.86 -1.65 -29.46
N HIS A 227 10.53 -2.42 -28.61
CA HIS A 227 10.25 -2.43 -27.17
C HIS A 227 10.61 -1.09 -26.48
N LEU A 228 11.70 -0.45 -26.90
CA LEU A 228 12.08 0.89 -26.45
C LEU A 228 11.02 1.92 -26.85
N LEU A 229 10.61 1.95 -28.11
CA LEU A 229 9.57 2.87 -28.59
C LEU A 229 8.24 2.66 -27.86
N ASN A 230 7.87 1.42 -27.55
CA ASN A 230 6.67 1.11 -26.77
C ASN A 230 6.76 1.61 -25.31
N ALA A 231 7.97 1.78 -24.76
CA ALA A 231 8.20 2.32 -23.43
C ALA A 231 8.21 3.86 -23.39
N LEU A 232 8.40 4.51 -24.54
CA LEU A 232 8.49 5.95 -24.66
C LEU A 232 7.10 6.64 -24.76
N PRO A 233 7.00 7.92 -24.37
CA PRO A 233 5.85 8.78 -24.65
C PRO A 233 5.36 8.72 -26.10
N LEU A 234 4.06 8.96 -26.30
CA LEU A 234 3.32 8.89 -27.58
C LEU A 234 3.06 7.47 -28.11
N SER A 235 3.61 6.43 -27.48
CA SER A 235 3.28 5.04 -27.84
C SER A 235 1.79 4.71 -27.66
N GLU A 236 1.11 5.43 -26.77
CA GLU A 236 -0.33 5.33 -26.54
C GLU A 236 -1.20 5.65 -27.76
N TYR A 237 -0.68 6.43 -28.72
CA TYR A 237 -1.39 6.76 -29.95
C TYR A 237 -1.20 5.72 -31.06
N GLY A 238 -0.32 4.73 -30.84
CA GLY A 238 0.06 3.77 -31.86
C GLY A 238 1.02 4.35 -32.91
N TYR A 239 1.90 3.50 -33.43
CA TYR A 239 2.91 3.90 -34.40
C TYR A 239 3.37 2.72 -35.25
N VAL A 240 3.98 3.04 -36.39
CA VAL A 240 4.82 2.14 -37.19
C VAL A 240 6.20 2.78 -37.32
N PHE A 241 7.27 2.00 -37.33
CA PHE A 241 8.62 2.53 -37.47
C PHE A 241 9.41 1.81 -38.56
N GLU A 242 10.38 2.52 -39.11
CA GLU A 242 11.31 2.05 -40.13
C GLU A 242 12.74 2.38 -39.71
N ILE A 243 13.67 1.46 -39.95
CA ILE A 243 15.09 1.65 -39.64
C ILE A 243 15.85 1.82 -40.96
N ASP A 244 16.50 2.97 -41.10
CA ASP A 244 17.51 3.16 -42.13
C ASP A 244 18.85 2.63 -41.58
N SER A 245 19.20 1.41 -41.97
CA SER A 245 20.44 0.78 -41.53
C SER A 245 21.69 1.34 -42.21
N GLU A 246 21.55 2.00 -43.36
CA GLU A 246 22.68 2.54 -44.13
C GLU A 246 23.15 3.87 -43.53
N ASN A 247 22.21 4.73 -43.16
CA ASN A 247 22.48 6.05 -42.58
C ASN A 247 22.27 6.10 -41.06
N TYR A 248 22.00 4.94 -40.44
CA TYR A 248 21.71 4.79 -39.02
C TYR A 248 20.55 5.69 -38.54
N GLY A 249 19.46 5.70 -39.29
CA GLY A 249 18.26 6.49 -39.05
C GLY A 249 17.10 5.70 -38.45
N LEU A 250 16.19 6.42 -37.79
CA LEU A 250 14.93 5.88 -37.29
C LEU A 250 13.77 6.79 -37.70
N THR A 251 12.82 6.26 -38.46
CA THR A 251 11.58 6.96 -38.81
C THR A 251 10.42 6.38 -38.02
N ILE A 252 9.64 7.22 -37.35
CA ILE A 252 8.49 6.83 -36.52
C ILE A 252 7.26 7.55 -37.07
N ASN A 253 6.27 6.78 -37.52
CA ASN A 253 5.00 7.28 -38.03
C ASN A 253 3.92 7.06 -36.97
N TYR A 254 3.49 8.13 -36.31
CA TYR A 254 2.43 8.07 -35.30
C TYR A 254 1.04 8.12 -35.96
N ASN A 255 0.09 7.37 -35.39
CA ASN A 255 -1.30 7.36 -35.85
C ASN A 255 -2.13 8.52 -35.24
N CYS A 256 -1.53 9.70 -35.10
CA CYS A 256 -2.17 10.89 -34.57
C CYS A 256 -1.72 12.16 -35.31
N THR A 257 -2.41 13.27 -35.05
CA THR A 257 -1.95 14.61 -35.42
C THR A 257 -1.12 15.21 -34.28
N ASP A 258 -0.28 16.18 -34.60
CA ASP A 258 0.56 16.91 -33.63
C ASP A 258 -0.16 18.09 -32.95
N TRP A 259 -1.36 18.45 -33.39
CA TRP A 259 -2.16 19.54 -32.81
C TRP A 259 -3.24 19.04 -31.85
N TYR A 260 -3.75 17.82 -32.04
CA TYR A 260 -4.76 17.24 -31.15
C TYR A 260 -4.09 16.70 -29.88
N ASN A 261 -4.65 16.97 -28.70
CA ASN A 261 -4.06 16.64 -27.39
C ASN A 261 -2.67 17.24 -27.13
N ASN A 262 -2.30 18.33 -27.80
CA ASN A 262 -1.03 19.03 -27.59
C ASN A 262 -1.17 20.22 -26.62
N GLU A 263 -2.11 20.14 -25.69
CA GLU A 263 -2.25 21.12 -24.62
C GLU A 263 -0.94 21.21 -23.82
N ASN A 264 -0.52 22.43 -23.48
CA ASN A 264 0.73 22.71 -22.79
C ASN A 264 1.96 22.05 -23.43
N LEU A 265 1.96 21.96 -24.77
CA LEU A 265 3.05 21.42 -25.58
C LEU A 265 3.39 19.94 -25.27
N TYR A 266 2.41 19.13 -24.87
CA TYR A 266 2.63 17.71 -24.54
C TYR A 266 3.40 16.92 -25.63
N ILE A 267 3.00 17.06 -26.90
CA ILE A 267 3.64 16.35 -28.01
C ILE A 267 5.07 16.86 -28.21
N HIS A 268 5.30 18.17 -28.16
CA HIS A 268 6.64 18.75 -28.27
C HIS A 268 7.56 18.34 -27.11
N LYS A 269 7.03 18.31 -25.87
CA LYS A 269 7.72 17.75 -24.69
C LYS A 269 8.15 16.31 -24.96
N ALA A 270 7.27 15.52 -25.58
CA ALA A 270 7.52 14.11 -25.88
C ALA A 270 8.56 13.92 -26.97
N LEU A 271 8.54 14.73 -28.04
CA LEU A 271 9.55 14.68 -29.10
C LEU A 271 10.96 14.93 -28.57
N VAL A 272 11.13 15.95 -27.71
CA VAL A 272 12.41 16.25 -27.06
C VAL A 272 12.84 15.10 -26.15
N TYR A 273 11.92 14.57 -25.33
CA TYR A 273 12.18 13.45 -24.43
C TYR A 273 12.60 12.17 -25.17
N ASN A 274 11.84 11.81 -26.21
CA ASN A 274 12.06 10.62 -27.03
C ASN A 274 13.38 10.72 -27.77
N SER A 275 13.70 11.89 -28.34
CA SER A 275 14.97 12.13 -29.03
C SER A 275 16.16 11.87 -28.12
N VAL A 276 16.20 12.52 -26.94
CA VAL A 276 17.31 12.37 -25.99
C VAL A 276 17.40 10.91 -25.50
N SER A 277 16.27 10.26 -25.24
CA SER A 277 16.23 8.85 -24.80
C SER A 277 16.79 7.91 -25.87
N LEU A 278 16.32 8.03 -27.10
CA LEU A 278 16.73 7.18 -28.23
C LEU A 278 18.23 7.34 -28.52
N PHE A 279 18.73 8.57 -28.63
CA PHE A 279 20.16 8.79 -28.88
C PHE A 279 21.06 8.35 -27.72
N LYS A 280 20.60 8.43 -26.47
CA LYS A 280 21.37 7.92 -25.31
C LYS A 280 21.40 6.40 -25.23
N LEU A 281 20.35 5.73 -25.72
CA LEU A 281 20.21 4.28 -25.57
C LEU A 281 20.64 3.51 -26.82
N ILE A 282 20.69 4.14 -27.98
CA ILE A 282 21.14 3.52 -29.23
C ILE A 282 22.39 4.26 -29.68
N ASP A 283 23.57 3.64 -29.50
CA ASP A 283 24.85 4.37 -29.59
C ASP A 283 25.13 4.93 -30.99
N ASN A 284 24.79 4.19 -32.06
CA ASN A 284 25.10 4.58 -33.45
C ASN A 284 23.96 5.30 -34.19
N LEU A 285 22.83 5.59 -33.55
CA LEU A 285 21.68 6.26 -34.19
C LEU A 285 22.05 7.71 -34.54
N GLU A 286 21.94 8.14 -35.78
CA GLU A 286 22.38 9.48 -36.22
C GLU A 286 21.24 10.49 -36.38
N TYR A 287 20.05 10.04 -36.77
CA TYR A 287 18.87 10.91 -36.87
C TYR A 287 17.57 10.17 -36.56
N ILE A 288 16.56 10.94 -36.16
CA ILE A 288 15.21 10.46 -35.88
C ILE A 288 14.23 11.36 -36.60
N THR A 289 13.30 10.76 -37.35
CA THR A 289 12.20 11.47 -38.00
C THR A 289 10.88 11.04 -37.37
N PHE A 290 10.12 12.00 -36.86
CA PHE A 290 8.80 11.81 -36.27
C PHE A 290 7.75 12.35 -37.23
N ASN A 291 6.94 11.46 -37.78
CA ASN A 291 5.86 11.79 -38.70
C ASN A 291 4.51 11.73 -37.98
N PHE A 292 3.73 12.77 -38.16
CA PHE A 292 2.34 12.87 -37.76
C PHE A 292 1.46 13.08 -39.00
N SER A 293 0.15 13.00 -38.84
CA SER A 293 -0.77 13.35 -39.92
C SER A 293 -0.69 14.86 -40.21
N GLY A 294 0.04 15.21 -41.28
CA GLY A 294 0.18 16.59 -41.78
C GLY A 294 1.45 17.33 -41.38
N SER A 295 2.34 16.72 -40.57
CA SER A 295 3.61 17.33 -40.18
C SER A 295 4.71 16.30 -39.95
N SER A 296 5.96 16.72 -40.11
CA SER A 296 7.15 15.91 -39.88
C SER A 296 8.21 16.72 -39.15
N TYR A 297 8.83 16.09 -38.15
CA TYR A 297 9.89 16.69 -37.33
C TYR A 297 11.12 15.79 -37.38
N THR A 298 12.27 16.32 -37.76
CA THR A 298 13.53 15.56 -37.78
C THR A 298 14.53 16.15 -36.79
N MET A 299 15.16 15.28 -35.98
CA MET A 299 16.25 15.62 -35.06
C MET A 299 17.48 14.80 -35.42
N THR A 300 18.64 15.45 -35.46
CA THR A 300 19.94 14.79 -35.61
C THR A 300 20.65 14.68 -34.27
N ARG A 301 21.53 13.69 -34.12
CA ARG A 301 22.31 13.47 -32.89
C ARG A 301 23.13 14.70 -32.51
N GLU A 302 23.74 15.36 -33.51
CA GLU A 302 24.58 16.55 -33.33
C GLU A 302 23.81 17.69 -32.64
N HIS A 303 22.55 17.91 -33.05
CA HIS A 303 21.73 18.99 -32.52
C HIS A 303 21.01 18.60 -31.21
N CYS A 304 21.00 17.31 -30.83
CA CYS A 304 20.27 16.85 -29.65
C CYS A 304 21.01 17.20 -28.33
N PRO A 305 20.33 17.74 -27.30
CA PRO A 305 20.95 18.12 -26.04
C PRO A 305 21.22 16.90 -25.10
N LEU A 306 22.15 16.02 -25.48
CA LEU A 306 22.44 14.77 -24.76
C LEU A 306 22.96 14.99 -23.33
N ASN A 307 23.56 16.14 -23.04
CA ASN A 307 24.11 16.48 -21.73
C ASN A 307 23.05 16.83 -20.68
N LYS A 308 21.78 17.04 -21.06
CA LYS A 308 20.72 17.38 -20.11
C LYS A 308 20.08 16.15 -19.48
N ASN A 309 19.71 16.29 -18.21
CA ASN A 309 18.85 15.33 -17.52
C ASN A 309 17.40 15.63 -17.90
N ILE A 310 16.82 14.80 -18.78
CA ILE A 310 15.43 14.92 -19.25
C ILE A 310 14.40 14.38 -18.26
N GLU A 311 14.83 13.75 -17.16
CA GLU A 311 13.91 13.21 -16.14
C GLU A 311 13.48 14.27 -15.12
N GLN A 312 14.19 15.41 -15.05
CA GLN A 312 13.87 16.49 -14.12
C GLN A 312 13.12 17.61 -14.83
N LYS A 313 11.88 17.87 -14.38
CA LYS A 313 11.06 19.05 -14.65
C LYS A 313 11.18 19.59 -16.08
N ILE A 314 10.66 18.84 -17.07
CA ILE A 314 10.31 19.41 -18.39
C ILE A 314 8.97 20.16 -18.27
N ASN A 315 8.87 21.07 -17.30
CA ASN A 315 7.68 21.90 -17.11
C ASN A 315 7.89 23.32 -17.62
N ASP A 316 9.04 23.58 -18.26
CA ASP A 316 9.34 24.88 -18.82
C ASP A 316 8.98 24.86 -20.31
N ASN A 317 7.79 25.41 -20.61
CA ASN A 317 7.33 25.58 -21.99
C ASN A 317 8.31 26.44 -22.81
N GLU A 318 9.07 27.33 -22.16
CA GLU A 318 10.16 28.10 -22.80
C GLU A 318 11.31 27.17 -23.22
N PHE A 319 11.75 26.29 -22.31
CA PHE A 319 12.76 25.28 -22.63
C PHE A 319 12.32 24.36 -23.78
N VAL A 320 11.07 23.89 -23.78
CA VAL A 320 10.54 23.03 -24.85
C VAL A 320 10.51 23.78 -26.17
N SER A 321 9.98 25.01 -26.18
CA SER A 321 9.94 25.86 -27.37
C SER A 321 11.33 26.11 -27.95
N ASP A 322 12.31 26.40 -27.09
CA ASP A 322 13.71 26.55 -27.50
C ASP A 322 14.32 25.28 -28.07
N ARG A 323 13.95 24.10 -27.54
CA ARG A 323 14.42 22.81 -28.08
C ARG A 323 13.73 22.41 -29.36
N MET A 324 12.48 22.82 -29.55
CA MET A 324 11.78 22.58 -30.81
C MET A 324 12.44 23.30 -32.00
N LYS A 325 13.15 24.42 -31.78
CA LYS A 325 13.96 25.10 -32.82
C LYS A 325 15.09 24.23 -33.39
N LEU A 326 15.46 23.14 -32.71
CA LEU A 326 16.50 22.21 -33.16
C LEU A 326 15.95 21.14 -34.11
N PHE A 327 14.62 21.03 -34.23
CA PHE A 327 14.00 20.14 -35.18
C PHE A 327 13.88 20.82 -36.54
N GLU A 328 14.23 20.08 -37.59
CA GLU A 328 13.89 20.44 -38.95
C GLU A 328 12.41 20.09 -39.20
N THR A 329 11.63 21.08 -39.65
CA THR A 329 10.22 20.91 -40.01
C THR A 329 10.09 20.95 -41.52
N ASN A 330 9.47 19.92 -42.10
CA ASN A 330 9.26 19.79 -43.55
C ASN A 330 7.80 19.94 -43.94
#